data_AF-A0A5E4WTX0-F1
#
_entry.id   AF-A0A5E4WTX0-F1
#
_cell.length_a   1.000
_cell.length_b   1.000
_cell.length_c   1.000
_cell.angle_alpha   90.00
_cell.angle_beta   90.00
_cell.angle_gamma   90.00
#
_symmetry.space_group_name_H-M   'P 1'
#
loop_
_entity.id
_entity.type
_entity.pdbx_description
1 polymer ?
#
loop_
_entity_poly.entity_id
_entity_poly.type
_entity_poly.pdbx_seq_one_letter_code
_entity_poly.pdbx_strand_id
1 'polypeptide(L)'
;MKQYCARLALLLGSMLMTLAGNLLALASAIAGSDRAFRVAVSNDQTLNAALAGSEDETISSRAGKAARSGKRWGCILCKLLDAFDAQHCQKNIEEDEGERLT
;
A
#
# COMPACT_ATOMS: atom_id res chain seq x y z
N MET A 1 29.20 7.04 2.84
CA MET A 1 28.87 6.93 4.29
C MET A 1 27.75 7.88 4.71
N LYS A 2 27.86 9.21 4.56
CA LYS A 2 26.82 10.17 5.00
C LYS A 2 25.41 9.90 4.44
N GLN A 3 25.29 9.60 3.13
CA GLN A 3 24.01 9.25 2.50
C GLN A 3 23.39 7.94 3.03
N TYR A 4 24.22 6.96 3.40
CA TYR A 4 23.74 5.70 3.98
C TYR A 4 23.19 5.91 5.39
N CYS A 5 23.91 6.68 6.23
CA CYS A 5 23.43 7.01 7.57
C CYS A 5 22.10 7.80 7.52
N ALA A 6 21.96 8.73 6.57
CA ALA A 6 20.71 9.46 6.37
C ALA A 6 19.55 8.54 5.98
N ARG A 7 19.74 7.61 5.02
CA ARG A 7 18.71 6.64 4.62
C ARG A 7 18.31 5.72 5.77
N LEU A 8 19.28 5.23 6.54
CA LEU A 8 19.00 4.40 7.71
C LEU A 8 18.27 5.17 8.80
N ALA A 9 18.65 6.43 9.05
CA ALA A 9 17.95 7.28 10.01
C ALA A 9 16.50 7.56 9.58
N LEU A 10 16.27 7.83 8.29
CA LEU A 10 14.92 7.99 7.74
C LEU A 10 14.09 6.72 7.88
N LEU A 11 14.67 5.54 7.59
CA LEU A 11 13.99 4.26 7.73
C LEU A 11 13.66 3.95 9.20
N LEU A 12 14.58 4.20 10.12
CA LEU A 12 14.33 4.01 11.56
C LEU A 12 13.25 4.99 12.07
N GLY A 13 13.32 6.24 11.63
CA GLY A 13 12.30 7.24 11.94
C GLY A 13 10.93 6.87 11.41
N SER A 14 10.84 6.39 10.16
CA SER A 14 9.57 5.96 9.57
C SER A 14 8.98 4.75 10.29
N MET A 15 9.80 3.79 10.74
CA MET A 15 9.31 2.67 11.55
C MET A 15 8.62 3.12 12.85
N LEU A 16 9.18 4.13 13.53
CA LEU A 16 8.56 4.70 14.74
C LEU A 16 7.24 5.41 14.41
N MET A 17 7.20 6.15 13.29
CA MET A 17 5.98 6.82 12.82
C MET A 17 4.89 5.81 12.43
N THR A 18 5.24 4.74 11.72
CA THR A 18 4.31 3.66 11.35
C THR A 18 3.76 2.96 12.59
N LEU A 19 4.60 2.69 13.61
CA LEU A 19 4.13 2.12 14.87
C LEU A 19 3.11 3.04 15.56
N ALA A 20 3.45 4.33 15.72
CA ALA A 20 2.54 5.30 16.34
C ALA A 20 1.23 5.44 15.53
N GLY A 21 1.32 5.54 14.20
CA GLY A 21 0.17 5.63 13.31
C GLY A 21 -0.76 4.41 13.42
N ASN A 22 -0.21 3.20 13.48
CA ASN A 22 -1.01 1.98 13.64
C ASN A 22 -1.65 1.86 15.03
N LEU A 23 -0.98 2.31 16.09
CA LEU A 23 -1.58 2.35 17.43
C LEU A 23 -2.77 3.33 17.49
N LEU A 24 -2.62 4.51 16.87
CA LEU A 24 -3.71 5.48 16.75
C LEU A 24 -4.85 4.97 15.86
N ALA A 25 -4.52 4.28 14.76
CA ALA A 25 -5.49 3.64 13.88
C ALA A 25 -6.30 2.58 14.65
N LEU A 26 -5.65 1.74 15.45
CA LEU A 26 -6.31 0.76 16.30
C LEU A 26 -7.27 1.42 17.29
N ALA A 27 -6.83 2.45 17.99
CA ALA A 27 -7.71 3.22 18.88
C ALA A 27 -8.90 3.84 18.12
N SER A 28 -8.67 4.36 16.92
CA SER A 28 -9.73 4.94 16.08
C SER A 28 -10.72 3.89 15.57
N ALA A 29 -10.28 2.66 15.29
CA ALA A 29 -11.15 1.56 14.90
C ALA A 29 -12.07 1.15 16.05
N ILE A 30 -11.54 1.07 17.28
CA ILE A 30 -12.33 0.79 18.49
C ILE A 30 -13.36 1.91 18.73
N ALA A 31 -12.99 3.16 18.45
CA ALA A 31 -13.88 4.31 18.55
C ALA A 31 -14.88 4.45 17.37
N GLY A 32 -14.86 3.54 16.37
CA GLY A 32 -15.78 3.56 15.22
C GLY A 32 -15.49 4.64 14.17
N SER A 33 -14.24 5.12 14.07
CA SER A 33 -13.83 6.13 13.08
C SER A 33 -13.20 5.49 11.84
N ASP A 34 -13.49 6.03 10.66
CA ASP A 34 -12.92 5.59 9.37
C ASP A 34 -11.42 5.91 9.19
N ARG A 35 -10.79 6.58 10.16
CA ARG A 35 -9.36 6.91 10.10
C ARG A 35 -8.47 5.67 10.01
N ALA A 36 -8.90 4.57 10.63
CA ALA A 36 -8.18 3.30 10.57
C ALA A 36 -8.01 2.80 9.13
N PHE A 37 -9.02 3.00 8.29
CA PHE A 37 -8.98 2.60 6.88
C PHE A 37 -7.90 3.37 6.10
N ARG A 38 -7.77 4.68 6.34
CA ARG A 38 -6.73 5.51 5.69
C ARG A 38 -5.31 5.05 6.04
N VAL A 39 -5.09 4.64 7.29
CA VAL A 39 -3.80 4.09 7.72
C VAL A 39 -3.54 2.71 7.10
N ALA A 40 -4.58 1.88 6.95
CA ALA A 40 -4.45 0.60 6.25
C ALA A 40 -4.04 0.78 4.77
N VAL A 41 -4.63 1.75 4.06
CA VAL A 41 -4.23 2.10 2.69
C VAL A 41 -2.77 2.57 2.63
N SER A 42 -2.34 3.42 3.56
CA SER A 42 -0.94 3.87 3.62
C SER A 42 0.05 2.73 3.91
N ASN A 43 -0.33 1.76 4.74
CA ASN A 43 0.49 0.57 4.96
C ASN A 43 0.59 -0.31 3.70
N ASP A 44 -0.50 -0.42 2.92
CA ASP A 44 -0.50 -1.11 1.63
C ASP A 44 0.48 -0.46 0.64
N GLN A 45 0.40 0.85 0.45
CA GLN A 45 1.36 1.64 -0.34
C GLN A 45 2.81 1.45 0.14
N THR A 46 3.03 1.46 1.46
CA THR A 46 4.36 1.19 2.05
C THR A 46 4.90 -0.18 1.66
N LEU A 47 4.04 -1.22 1.71
CA LEU A 47 4.42 -2.56 1.29
C LEU A 47 4.62 -2.65 -0.22
N ASN A 48 3.82 -1.94 -1.02
CA ASN A 48 3.99 -1.85 -2.46
C ASN A 48 5.38 -1.31 -2.82
N ALA A 49 5.77 -0.19 -2.19
CA ALA A 49 7.07 0.44 -2.35
C ALA A 49 8.22 -0.50 -1.96
N ALA A 50 8.09 -1.20 -0.82
CA ALA A 50 9.06 -2.19 -0.37
C ALA A 50 9.19 -3.37 -1.36
N LEU A 51 8.12 -3.71 -2.08
CA LEU A 51 8.08 -4.71 -3.15
C LEU A 51 8.38 -4.11 -4.53
N ALA A 52 9.14 -3.02 -4.59
CA ALA A 52 9.58 -2.33 -5.81
C ALA A 52 8.46 -1.72 -6.68
N GLY A 53 7.28 -1.49 -6.10
CA GLY A 53 6.23 -0.63 -6.68
C GLY A 53 6.46 0.84 -6.40
N SER A 54 5.54 1.69 -6.85
CA SER A 54 5.53 3.13 -6.51
C SER A 54 5.06 3.35 -5.08
N GLU A 55 5.60 4.38 -4.42
CA GLU A 55 5.26 4.82 -3.07
C GLU A 55 3.82 5.30 -2.91
N ASP A 56 3.19 5.76 -3.99
CA ASP A 56 1.83 6.30 -3.98
C ASP A 56 0.80 5.30 -4.55
N GLU A 57 1.24 4.11 -4.98
CA GLU A 57 0.37 3.07 -5.55
C GLU A 57 0.07 1.94 -4.55
N THR A 58 -1.19 1.52 -4.45
CA THR A 58 -1.60 0.33 -3.66
C THR A 58 -1.23 -0.99 -4.35
N ILE A 59 -1.04 -2.08 -3.58
CA ILE A 59 -0.78 -3.39 -4.18
C ILE A 59 -1.99 -3.85 -5.01
N SER A 60 -3.22 -3.56 -4.58
CA SER A 60 -4.43 -3.88 -5.33
C SER A 60 -4.50 -3.16 -6.67
N SER A 61 -4.11 -1.87 -6.72
CA SER A 61 -4.01 -1.09 -7.95
C SER A 61 -2.99 -1.72 -8.92
N ARG A 62 -1.77 -1.98 -8.42
CA ARG A 62 -0.69 -2.63 -9.16
C ARG A 62 -1.10 -4.01 -9.69
N ALA A 63 -1.81 -4.79 -8.87
CA ALA A 63 -2.31 -6.11 -9.22
C ALA A 63 -3.39 -6.03 -10.31
N GLY A 64 -4.29 -5.05 -10.22
CA GLY A 64 -5.31 -4.77 -11.23
C GLY A 64 -4.69 -4.44 -12.59
N LYS A 65 -3.71 -3.53 -12.65
CA LYS A 65 -2.96 -3.21 -13.88
C LYS A 65 -2.21 -4.41 -14.44
N ALA A 66 -1.60 -5.21 -13.57
CA ALA A 66 -0.91 -6.44 -13.94
C ALA A 66 -1.89 -7.49 -14.53
N ALA A 67 -3.07 -7.66 -13.92
CA ALA A 67 -4.13 -8.52 -14.42
C ALA A 67 -4.65 -8.06 -15.79
N ARG A 68 -4.88 -6.75 -15.98
CA ARG A 68 -5.26 -6.15 -17.29
C ARG A 68 -4.19 -6.42 -18.36
N SER A 69 -2.93 -6.46 -17.96
CA SER A 69 -1.79 -6.80 -18.82
C SER A 69 -1.57 -8.32 -18.99
N GLY A 70 -2.47 -9.16 -18.48
CA GLY A 70 -2.40 -10.62 -18.59
C GLY A 70 -1.36 -11.30 -17.67
N LYS A 71 -0.80 -10.59 -16.69
CA LYS A 71 0.19 -11.16 -15.77
C LYS A 71 -0.50 -12.03 -14.72
N ARG A 72 -0.06 -13.30 -14.62
CA ARG A 72 -0.67 -14.33 -13.75
C ARG A 72 -0.76 -13.92 -12.28
N TRP A 73 0.28 -13.27 -11.74
CA TRP A 73 0.31 -12.88 -10.33
C TRP A 73 -0.83 -11.89 -9.98
N GLY A 74 -1.09 -10.93 -10.88
CA GLY A 74 -2.19 -9.98 -10.73
C GLY A 74 -3.54 -10.69 -10.75
N CYS A 75 -3.75 -11.60 -11.70
CA CYS A 75 -4.98 -12.39 -11.76
C CYS A 75 -5.23 -13.24 -10.51
N ILE A 76 -4.18 -13.86 -9.95
CA ILE A 76 -4.29 -14.68 -8.73
C ILE A 76 -4.66 -13.80 -7.53
N LEU A 77 -3.94 -12.69 -7.35
CA LEU A 77 -4.19 -11.79 -6.22
C LEU A 77 -5.58 -11.13 -6.33
N CYS A 78 -5.98 -10.69 -7.52
CA CYS A 78 -7.31 -10.09 -7.70
C CYS A 78 -8.44 -11.09 -7.47
N LYS A 79 -8.28 -12.36 -7.86
CA LYS A 79 -9.26 -13.40 -7.51
C LYS A 79 -9.37 -13.64 -6.01
N LEU A 80 -8.27 -13.56 -5.28
CA LEU A 80 -8.28 -13.67 -3.82
C LEU A 80 -9.01 -12.48 -3.19
N LEU A 81 -8.72 -11.26 -3.65
CA LEU A 81 -9.34 -10.04 -3.11
C LEU A 81 -10.82 -9.93 -3.48
N ASP A 82 -11.21 -10.42 -4.66
CA ASP A 82 -12.61 -10.50 -5.10
C ASP A 82 -13.50 -11.35 -4.18
N ALA A 83 -12.90 -12.27 -3.41
CA ALA A 83 -13.64 -13.05 -2.40
C ALA A 83 -14.04 -12.22 -1.17
N PHE A 84 -13.36 -11.10 -0.90
CA PHE A 84 -13.65 -10.20 0.21
C PHE A 84 -14.48 -8.99 -0.24
N ASP A 85 -14.20 -8.46 -1.43
CA ASP A 85 -14.94 -7.36 -2.05
C ASP A 85 -15.01 -7.60 -3.56
N ALA A 86 -16.21 -7.79 -4.11
CA ALA A 86 -16.35 -8.15 -5.52
C ALA A 86 -15.70 -7.09 -6.44
N GLN A 87 -14.89 -7.53 -7.41
CA GLN A 87 -14.15 -6.65 -8.32
C GLN A 87 -13.18 -5.69 -7.60
N HIS A 88 -12.63 -6.09 -6.46
CA HIS A 88 -11.81 -5.26 -5.59
C HIS A 88 -10.68 -4.56 -6.35
N CYS A 89 -9.86 -5.32 -7.08
CA CYS A 89 -8.77 -4.74 -7.85
C CYS A 89 -9.29 -3.74 -8.89
N GLN A 90 -10.32 -4.10 -9.66
CA GLN A 90 -10.78 -3.28 -10.77
C GLN A 90 -11.36 -1.93 -10.30
N LYS A 91 -12.00 -1.90 -9.13
CA LYS A 91 -12.51 -0.68 -8.50
C LYS A 91 -11.41 0.23 -7.96
N ASN A 92 -10.26 -0.34 -7.59
CA ASN A 92 -9.15 0.35 -6.92
C ASN A 92 -7.92 0.53 -7.84
N ILE A 93 -8.09 0.46 -9.16
CA ILE A 93 -7.01 0.84 -10.08
C ILE A 93 -6.88 2.37 -10.05
N GLU A 94 -5.72 2.82 -9.59
CA GLU A 94 -5.29 4.22 -9.61
C GLU A 94 -4.59 4.47 -10.95
N GLU A 95 -5.31 4.98 -11.94
CA GLU A 95 -4.79 5.11 -13.32
C GLU A 95 -3.61 6.10 -13.44
N ASP A 96 -3.53 7.06 -12.52
CA ASP A 96 -2.52 8.13 -12.44
C ASP A 96 -1.30 7.78 -11.58
N GLU A 97 -1.36 6.69 -10.81
CA GLU A 97 -0.27 6.24 -9.93
C GLU A 97 0.58 5.12 -10.56
N GLY A 98 1.71 4.78 -9.94
CA GLY A 98 2.56 3.64 -10.34
C GLY A 98 3.70 3.97 -11.31
N GLU A 99 3.76 5.21 -11.81
CA GLU A 99 4.95 5.73 -12.47
C GLU A 99 5.98 6.15 -11.42
N ARG A 100 7.27 5.89 -11.64
CA ARG A 100 8.30 6.47 -10.76
C ARG A 100 8.33 7.97 -11.01
N LEU A 101 8.33 8.76 -9.93
CA LEU A 101 8.80 10.15 -9.98
C LEU A 101 10.27 10.12 -10.47
N THR A 102 10.47 10.32 -11.77
CA THR A 102 11.80 10.38 -12.43
C THR A 102 12.54 11.66 -12.08
#